data_AF-A0A090YTI0-F1
#
_entry.id   AF-A0A090YTI0-F1
#
_cell.length_a   1.000
_cell.length_b   1.000
_cell.length_c   1.000
_cell.angle_alpha   90.00
_cell.angle_beta   90.00
_cell.angle_gamma   90.00
#
_symmetry.space_group_name_H-M   'P 1'
#
loop_
_entity.id
_entity.type
_entity.pdbx_description
1 polymer ?
#
loop_
_entity_poly.entity_id
_entity_poly.type
_entity_poly.pdbx_seq_one_letter_code
_entity_poly.pdbx_strand_id
1 'polypeptide(L)'
;MSENSNLVSIEAQTEYSITSGKRETRIFLKMYVDAVHSGLIADLGPERWTTLCVLASFMDEDGECYPTQDMIAKRLNISRESANIGVSRSYEHCLGFSKRI
;
A
#
# COMPACT_ATOMS: atom_id res chain seq x y z
N MET A 1 14.96 -0.17 22.95
CA MET A 1 14.55 -0.85 21.70
C MET A 1 14.51 0.20 20.60
N SER A 2 15.11 -0.03 19.45
CA SER A 2 15.16 0.98 18.39
C SER A 2 13.76 1.16 17.78
N GLU A 3 13.21 2.35 17.94
CA GLU A 3 12.01 2.81 17.26
C GLU A 3 12.30 2.98 15.76
N ASN A 4 11.38 2.56 14.90
CA ASN A 4 11.46 2.52 13.42
C ASN A 4 12.02 1.24 12.77
N SER A 5 11.51 0.07 13.17
CA SER A 5 11.54 -1.10 12.29
C SER A 5 10.51 -0.90 11.17
N ASN A 6 10.95 -0.70 9.93
CA ASN A 6 10.07 -0.71 8.77
C ASN A 6 9.43 -2.10 8.66
N LEU A 7 8.12 -2.22 8.88
CA LEU A 7 7.40 -3.51 8.76
C LEU A 7 6.84 -3.71 7.35
N VAL A 8 6.40 -2.62 6.73
CA VAL A 8 5.92 -2.57 5.34
C VAL A 8 6.39 -1.27 4.71
N SER A 9 6.83 -1.28 3.47
CA SER A 9 7.29 -0.08 2.75
C SER A 9 6.97 -0.15 1.25
N ILE A 10 6.85 1.02 0.63
CA ILE A 10 6.83 1.16 -0.83
C ILE A 10 8.19 1.64 -1.30
N GLU A 11 8.71 1.03 -2.36
CA GLU A 11 9.96 1.43 -3.00
C GLU A 11 9.74 1.64 -4.49
N ALA A 12 10.05 2.84 -4.99
CA ALA A 12 10.10 3.15 -6.40
C ALA A 12 11.55 3.08 -6.90
N GLN A 13 11.81 2.24 -7.89
CA GLN A 13 13.11 2.10 -8.53
C GLN A 13 12.99 2.53 -10.00
N THR A 14 13.71 3.58 -10.37
CA THR A 14 13.81 4.03 -11.77
C THR A 14 15.12 3.53 -12.37
N GLU A 15 15.05 2.77 -13.46
CA GLU A 15 16.21 2.28 -14.20
C GLU A 15 16.30 2.97 -15.57
N TYR A 16 17.51 3.46 -15.90
CA TYR A 16 17.82 4.00 -17.22
C TYR A 16 18.69 3.02 -17.99
N SER A 17 18.16 2.48 -19.08
CA SER A 17 18.87 1.56 -19.94
C SER A 17 19.82 2.33 -20.87
N ILE A 18 21.13 2.18 -20.65
CA ILE A 18 22.17 2.82 -21.47
C ILE A 18 22.13 2.31 -22.92
N THR A 19 21.72 1.06 -23.14
CA THR A 19 21.69 0.44 -24.48
C THR A 19 20.41 0.73 -25.26
N SER A 20 19.27 0.87 -24.59
CA SER A 20 17.97 1.11 -25.26
C SER A 20 17.46 2.55 -25.14
N GLY A 21 18.07 3.39 -24.30
CA GLY A 21 17.62 4.75 -24.03
C GLY A 21 16.29 4.84 -23.28
N LYS A 22 15.75 3.71 -22.80
CA LYS A 22 14.47 3.67 -22.10
C LYS A 22 14.65 3.93 -20.60
N ARG A 23 13.69 4.66 -20.03
CA ARG A 23 13.50 4.83 -18.58
C ARG A 23 12.32 3.96 -18.15
N GLU A 24 12.53 3.08 -17.18
CA GLU A 24 11.48 2.25 -16.59
C GLU A 24 11.41 2.52 -15.08
N THR A 25 10.25 2.93 -14.58
CA THR A 25 9.98 2.99 -13.13
C THR A 25 9.24 1.72 -12.70
N ARG A 26 9.73 1.06 -11.65
CA ARG A 26 9.10 -0.11 -11.02
C ARG A 26 8.80 0.21 -9.56
N ILE A 27 7.57 -0.07 -9.14
CA ILE A 27 7.12 0.16 -7.77
C ILE A 27 6.96 -1.19 -7.07
N PHE A 28 7.51 -1.30 -5.86
CA PHE A 28 7.51 -2.51 -5.05
C PHE A 28 6.83 -2.25 -3.71
N LEU A 29 5.84 -3.08 -3.37
CA LEU A 29 5.37 -3.24 -2.00
C LEU A 29 6.25 -4.28 -1.29
N LYS A 30 7.03 -3.84 -0.30
CA LYS A 30 7.93 -4.68 0.48
C LYS A 30 7.34 -4.93 1.86
N MET A 31 7.21 -6.19 2.23
CA MET A 31 6.87 -6.62 3.58
C MET A 31 8.12 -7.25 4.22
N TYR A 32 8.49 -6.75 5.38
CA TYR A 32 9.58 -7.33 6.17
C TYR A 32 9.05 -8.53 6.95
N VAL A 33 9.87 -9.57 7.11
CA VAL A 33 9.48 -10.79 7.84
C VAL A 33 9.08 -10.46 9.29
N ASP A 34 9.70 -9.43 9.87
CA ASP A 34 9.36 -8.90 11.19
C ASP A 34 7.91 -8.40 11.30
N ALA A 35 7.24 -8.04 10.19
CA ALA A 35 5.80 -7.71 10.19
C ALA A 35 4.93 -8.90 10.60
N VAL A 36 5.35 -10.12 10.25
CA VAL A 36 4.65 -11.34 10.65
C VAL A 36 4.93 -11.64 12.13
N HIS A 37 6.19 -11.52 12.55
CA HIS A 37 6.59 -11.85 13.92
C HIS A 37 6.16 -10.81 14.96
N SER A 38 5.98 -9.55 14.57
CA SER A 38 5.48 -8.47 15.43
C SER A 38 3.97 -8.57 15.71
N GLY A 39 3.24 -9.44 15.01
CA GLY A 39 1.79 -9.57 15.15
C GLY A 39 0.98 -8.65 14.24
N LEU A 40 1.62 -7.75 13.48
CA LEU A 40 0.93 -6.78 12.61
C LEU A 40 -0.05 -7.45 11.63
N ILE A 41 0.35 -8.55 11.00
CA ILE A 41 -0.50 -9.27 10.05
C ILE A 41 -1.71 -9.92 10.75
N ALA A 42 -1.53 -10.41 11.97
CA ALA A 42 -2.61 -10.97 12.77
C ALA A 42 -3.61 -9.89 13.21
N ASP A 43 -3.11 -8.71 13.61
CA ASP A 43 -3.92 -7.58 14.05
C ASP A 43 -4.72 -6.93 12.91
N LEU A 44 -4.12 -6.84 11.72
CA LEU A 44 -4.83 -6.38 10.51
C LEU A 44 -5.87 -7.40 10.04
N GLY A 45 -5.49 -8.68 10.05
CA GLY A 45 -6.27 -9.75 9.46
C GLY A 45 -6.28 -9.74 7.92
N PRO A 46 -6.78 -10.82 7.29
CA PRO A 46 -6.61 -11.05 5.85
C PRO A 46 -7.26 -9.98 4.95
N GLU A 47 -8.44 -9.51 5.33
CA GLU A 47 -9.20 -8.54 4.54
C GLU A 47 -8.51 -7.16 4.51
N ARG A 48 -8.07 -6.66 5.67
CA ARG A 48 -7.38 -5.37 5.77
C ARG A 48 -5.99 -5.44 5.14
N TRP A 49 -5.29 -6.57 5.29
CA TRP A 49 -4.02 -6.79 4.59
C TRP A 49 -4.19 -6.72 3.07
N THR A 50 -5.19 -7.41 2.53
CA THR A 50 -5.48 -7.39 1.09
C THR A 50 -5.87 -5.99 0.62
N THR A 51 -6.68 -5.28 1.41
CA THR A 51 -7.07 -3.89 1.14
C THR A 51 -5.86 -2.96 1.12
N LEU A 52 -4.95 -3.08 2.09
CA LEU A 52 -3.70 -2.33 2.15
C LEU A 52 -2.84 -2.60 0.91
N CYS A 53 -2.66 -3.86 0.51
CA CYS A 53 -1.90 -4.20 -0.68
C CYS A 53 -2.48 -3.54 -1.94
N VAL A 54 -3.81 -3.52 -2.07
CA VAL A 54 -4.48 -2.85 -3.19
C VAL A 54 -4.28 -1.33 -3.12
N LEU A 55 -4.47 -0.70 -1.96
CA LEU A 55 -4.24 0.74 -1.79
C LEU A 55 -2.80 1.13 -2.13
N ALA A 56 -1.83 0.38 -1.61
CA ALA A 56 -0.41 0.62 -1.83
C ALA A 56 -0.02 0.42 -3.30
N SER A 57 -0.74 -0.42 -4.05
CA SER A 57 -0.53 -0.57 -5.51
C SER A 57 -0.97 0.63 -6.34
N PHE A 58 -1.72 1.55 -5.75
CA PHE A 58 -2.09 2.84 -6.34
C PHE A 58 -1.23 3.99 -5.80
N MET A 59 -0.11 3.69 -5.16
CA MET A 59 0.88 4.70 -4.78
C MET A 59 1.78 4.97 -5.99
N ASP A 60 2.03 6.25 -6.29
CA ASP A 60 2.99 6.66 -7.32
C ASP A 60 4.42 6.82 -6.77
N GLU A 61 5.34 7.34 -7.60
CA GLU A 61 6.75 7.54 -7.22
C GLU A 61 6.95 8.61 -6.14
N ASP A 62 5.97 9.49 -5.92
CA ASP A 62 5.98 10.56 -4.91
C ASP A 62 5.33 10.11 -3.59
N GLY A 63 4.78 8.89 -3.55
CA GLY A 63 4.08 8.36 -2.38
C GLY A 63 2.60 8.75 -2.33
N GLU A 64 2.06 9.34 -3.40
CA GLU A 64 0.67 9.77 -3.46
C GLU A 64 -0.23 8.63 -3.92
N CYS A 65 -1.32 8.42 -3.19
CA CYS A 65 -2.32 7.43 -3.53
C CYS A 65 -3.41 8.05 -4.42
N TYR A 66 -3.62 7.50 -5.62
CA TYR A 66 -4.64 7.97 -6.57
C TYR A 66 -5.89 7.09 -6.76
N PRO A 67 -6.27 6.13 -5.89
CA PRO A 67 -7.42 5.28 -6.18
C PRO A 67 -8.77 5.96 -5.94
N THR A 68 -9.74 5.68 -6.81
CA THR A 68 -11.16 5.90 -6.49
C THR A 68 -11.76 4.70 -5.77
N GLN A 69 -12.89 4.88 -5.08
CA GLN A 69 -13.60 3.78 -4.42
C GLN A 69 -14.00 2.66 -5.41
N ASP A 70 -14.40 3.03 -6.63
CA ASP A 70 -14.75 2.08 -7.69
C ASP A 70 -13.52 1.30 -8.17
N MET A 71 -12.35 1.96 -8.24
CA MET A 71 -11.08 1.29 -8.55
C MET A 71 -10.71 0.27 -7.46
N ILE A 72 -10.90 0.60 -6.18
CA ILE A 72 -10.62 -0.30 -5.07
C ILE A 72 -11.60 -1.49 -5.09
N ALA A 73 -12.90 -1.23 -5.20
CA ALA A 73 -13.93 -2.25 -5.26
C ALA A 73 -13.69 -3.25 -6.40
N LYS A 74 -13.32 -2.74 -7.59
CA LYS A 74 -12.99 -3.58 -8.75
C LYS A 74 -11.76 -4.45 -8.54
N ARG A 75 -10.76 -3.97 -7.79
CA ARG A 75 -9.50 -4.71 -7.52
C ARG A 75 -9.68 -5.75 -6.43
N LEU A 76 -10.48 -5.44 -5.41
CA LEU A 76 -10.83 -6.35 -4.33
C LEU A 76 -11.96 -7.33 -4.72
N ASN A 77 -12.61 -7.12 -5.87
CA ASN A 77 -13.78 -7.88 -6.32
C ASN A 77 -14.92 -7.88 -5.29
N ILE A 78 -15.23 -6.69 -4.75
CA ILE A 78 -16.27 -6.47 -3.74
C ILE A 78 -17.25 -5.38 -4.21
N SER A 79 -18.36 -5.23 -3.50
CA SER A 79 -19.29 -4.12 -3.75
C SER A 79 -18.64 -2.77 -3.39
N ARG A 80 -19.12 -1.70 -4.03
CA ARG A 80 -18.67 -0.34 -3.72
C ARG A 80 -18.95 0.04 -2.27
N GLU A 81 -20.08 -0.39 -1.69
CA GLU A 81 -20.38 -0.13 -0.28
C GLU A 81 -19.36 -0.81 0.64
N SER A 82 -18.99 -2.05 0.33
CA SER A 82 -17.99 -2.82 1.10
C SER A 82 -16.61 -2.16 1.04
N ALA A 83 -16.21 -1.65 -0.13
CA ALA A 83 -14.97 -0.90 -0.28
C ALA A 83 -14.95 0.38 0.59
N ASN A 84 -16.07 1.12 0.68
CA ASN A 84 -16.16 2.35 1.46
C ASN A 84 -15.95 2.11 2.98
N ILE A 85 -16.44 0.98 3.49
CA ILE A 85 -16.26 0.56 4.89
C ILE A 85 -14.82 0.11 5.15
N GLY A 86 -14.23 -0.68 4.25
CA GLY A 86 -12.86 -1.18 4.38
C GLY A 86 -11.78 -0.10 4.27
N VAL A 87 -11.99 0.88 3.39
CA VAL A 87 -11.06 1.99 3.13
C VAL A 87 -10.99 2.97 4.30
N SER A 88 -12.14 3.35 4.87
CA SER A 88 -12.22 4.31 5.99
C SER A 88 -11.47 3.83 7.24
N ARG A 89 -11.44 2.51 7.49
CA ARG A 89 -10.72 1.91 8.64
C ARG A 89 -9.26 1.56 8.36
N SER A 90 -8.88 1.38 7.10
CA SER A 90 -7.51 1.00 6.72
C SER A 90 -6.56 2.21 6.66
N TYR A 91 -7.07 3.40 6.31
CA TYR A 91 -6.30 4.64 6.32
C TYR A 91 -5.76 5.02 7.70
N GLU A 92 -6.53 4.77 8.77
CA GLU A 92 -6.10 5.09 10.14
C GLU A 92 -4.85 4.32 10.59
N HIS A 93 -4.61 3.14 10.02
CA HIS A 93 -3.53 2.25 10.47
C HIS A 93 -2.28 2.31 9.59
N CYS A 94 -2.41 2.75 8.33
CA CYS A 94 -1.32 2.68 7.34
C CYS A 94 -0.72 4.04 6.98
N LEU A 95 -1.44 5.13 7.25
CA LEU A 95 -0.96 6.48 6.97
C LEU A 95 -0.82 7.22 8.30
N GLY A 96 0.41 7.33 8.79
CA GLY A 96 0.79 8.43 9.69
C GLY A 96 0.73 9.79 8.99
N PHE A 97 -0.31 10.06 8.20
CA PHE A 97 -0.43 11.17 7.27
C PHE A 97 -1.77 11.88 7.47
N SER A 98 -1.64 13.08 8.04
CA SER A 98 -2.47 14.28 7.85
C SER A 98 -3.88 14.06 7.30
N LYS A 99 -4.87 14.28 8.18
CA LYS A 99 -6.25 14.62 7.81
C LYS A 99 -6.29 15.67 6.69
N ARG A 100 -6.57 15.25 5.46
CA ARG A 100 -7.13 16.14 4.44
C ARG A 100 -7.80 15.35 3.31
N ILE A 101 -8.82 14.58 3.67
CA ILE A 101 -9.95 14.23 2.80
C ILE A 101 -11.21 14.33 3.67
#